data_AF-A0A958Q222-F1
#
_entry.id   AF-A0A958Q222-F1
#
_cell.length_a   1.000
_cell.length_b   1.000
_cell.length_c   1.000
_cell.angle_alpha   90.00
_cell.angle_beta   90.00
_cell.angle_gamma   90.00
#
_symmetry.space_group_name_H-M   'P 1'
#
loop_
_entity.id
_entity.type
_entity.pdbx_description
1 polymer ?
#
loop_
_entity_poly.entity_id
_entity_poly.type
_entity_poly.pdbx_seq_one_letter_code
_entity_poly.pdbx_strand_id
1 'polypeptide(L)'
;MCKLTDLELLILEKPHASCEDFDSLLGDYVENEVSEMVREKLDDHLSECIVCQNGLALYSQVIDLAGDLGREQREAPMPSDVKRRLHEKLNASLGLKLSTSF
;
A
#
# COMPACT_ATOMS: atom_id res chain seq x y z
N MET A 1 -20.47 1.29 3.10
CA MET A 1 -20.45 2.76 3.21
C MET A 1 -19.00 3.18 3.26
N CYS A 2 -18.44 3.68 2.16
CA CYS A 2 -17.13 4.32 2.20
C CYS A 2 -17.29 5.63 2.98
N LYS A 3 -16.52 5.81 4.06
CA LYS A 3 -16.50 7.06 4.80
C LYS A 3 -15.50 7.95 4.09
N LEU A 4 -15.99 9.04 3.50
CA LEU A 4 -15.12 10.09 2.98
C LEU A 4 -14.38 10.73 4.16
N THR A 5 -13.10 10.99 3.99
CA THR A 5 -12.30 11.74 4.98
C THR A 5 -12.61 13.24 4.89
N ASP A 6 -12.32 13.99 5.96
CA ASP A 6 -12.50 15.45 5.95
C ASP A 6 -11.64 16.13 4.87
N LEU A 7 -10.48 15.57 4.55
CA LEU A 7 -9.60 16.02 3.47
C LEU A 7 -10.22 15.81 2.08
N GLU A 8 -10.82 14.65 1.84
CA GLU A 8 -11.52 14.36 0.59
C GLU A 8 -12.71 15.30 0.36
N LEU A 9 -13.47 15.60 1.42
CA LEU A 9 -14.59 16.56 1.34
C LEU A 9 -14.10 17.96 0.94
N LEU A 10 -12.99 18.43 1.52
CA LEU A 10 -12.41 19.74 1.18
C LEU A 10 -11.96 19.82 -0.29
N ILE A 11 -11.42 18.74 -0.84
CA ILE A 11 -10.98 18.69 -2.25
C ILE A 11 -12.18 18.59 -3.20
N LEU A 12 -13.26 17.92 -2.78
CA LEU A 12 -14.51 17.88 -3.53
C LEU A 12 -15.19 19.25 -3.61
N GLU A 13 -15.07 20.09 -2.59
CA GLU A 13 -15.62 21.46 -2.59
C GLU A 13 -14.85 22.43 -3.51
N LYS A 14 -13.55 22.17 -3.77
CA LYS A 14 -12.73 23.01 -4.65
C LYS A 14 -13.07 22.77 -6.13
N PRO A 15 -13.07 23.79 -7.00
CA PRO A 15 -13.34 23.60 -8.43
C PRO A 15 -12.26 22.79 -9.14
N HIS A 16 -11.00 22.91 -8.70
CA HIS A 16 -9.85 22.17 -9.23
C HIS A 16 -8.97 21.69 -8.07
N ALA A 17 -8.37 20.52 -8.22
CA ALA A 17 -7.34 20.05 -7.31
C ALA A 17 -6.03 20.83 -7.53
N SER A 18 -5.35 21.17 -6.44
CA SER A 18 -4.05 21.81 -6.47
C SER A 18 -2.92 20.83 -6.21
N CYS A 19 -1.67 21.23 -6.46
CA CYS A 19 -0.51 20.40 -6.12
C CYS A 19 -0.42 20.07 -4.62
N GLU A 20 -0.86 20.99 -3.75
CA GLU A 20 -0.90 20.78 -2.29
C GLU A 20 -1.94 19.72 -1.91
N ASP A 21 -3.09 19.73 -2.58
CA ASP A 21 -4.13 18.71 -2.39
C ASP A 21 -3.61 17.33 -2.83
N PHE A 22 -2.90 17.28 -3.97
CA PHE A 22 -2.29 16.05 -4.46
C PHE A 22 -1.20 15.53 -3.52
N ASP A 23 -0.30 16.39 -3.04
CA ASP A 23 0.75 16.00 -2.10
C ASP A 23 0.17 15.46 -0.78
N SER A 24 -0.92 16.08 -0.30
CA SER A 24 -1.62 15.68 0.92
C SER A 24 -2.31 14.31 0.80
N LEU A 25 -2.72 13.91 -0.40
CA LEU A 25 -3.40 12.63 -0.67
C LEU A 25 -2.54 11.65 -1.49
N LEU A 26 -1.25 11.93 -1.72
CA LEU A 26 -0.41 11.13 -2.61
C LEU A 26 -0.31 9.66 -2.16
N GLY A 27 -0.17 9.43 -0.85
CA GLY A 27 -0.13 8.08 -0.28
C GLY A 27 -1.43 7.33 -0.52
N ASP A 28 -2.54 7.88 -0.05
CA ASP A 28 -3.89 7.32 -0.21
C ASP A 28 -4.27 7.12 -1.69
N TYR A 29 -3.80 8.00 -2.57
CA TYR A 29 -3.99 7.91 -4.01
C TYR A 29 -3.32 6.65 -4.57
N VAL A 30 -2.05 6.42 -4.23
CA VAL A 30 -1.26 5.25 -4.69
C VAL A 30 -1.77 3.94 -4.08
N GLU A 31 -2.20 3.95 -2.83
CA GLU A 31 -2.75 2.78 -2.13
C GLU A 31 -4.19 2.45 -2.54
N ASN A 32 -4.76 3.24 -3.46
CA ASN A 32 -6.13 3.18 -3.90
C ASN A 32 -7.21 3.46 -2.83
N GLU A 33 -6.84 4.14 -1.74
CA GLU A 33 -7.72 4.43 -0.62
C GLU A 33 -8.56 5.71 -0.79
N VAL A 34 -8.22 6.58 -1.75
CA VAL A 34 -9.08 7.70 -2.13
C VAL A 34 -10.35 7.23 -2.85
N SER A 35 -11.45 7.93 -2.57
CA SER A 35 -12.73 7.80 -3.23
C SER A 35 -12.63 8.10 -4.73
N GLU A 36 -13.53 7.48 -5.51
CA GLU A 36 -13.56 7.59 -6.97
C GLU A 36 -13.69 9.05 -7.46
N MET A 37 -14.55 9.83 -6.80
CA MET A 37 -14.76 11.25 -7.15
C MET A 37 -13.52 12.11 -6.91
N VAL A 38 -12.74 11.81 -5.85
CA VAL A 38 -11.49 12.53 -5.57
C VAL A 38 -10.40 12.06 -6.51
N ARG A 39 -10.34 10.76 -6.81
CA ARG A 39 -9.40 10.19 -7.78
C ARG A 39 -9.53 10.87 -9.14
N GLU A 40 -10.74 11.00 -9.67
CA GLU A 40 -10.99 11.66 -10.96
C GLU A 40 -10.45 13.10 -10.98
N LYS A 41 -10.69 13.87 -9.91
CA LYS A 41 -10.13 15.24 -9.79
C LYS A 41 -8.61 15.28 -9.73
N LEU A 42 -7.99 14.32 -9.02
CA LEU A 42 -6.55 14.23 -8.93
C LEU A 42 -5.93 13.77 -10.26
N ASP A 43 -6.62 12.88 -10.98
CA ASP A 43 -6.24 12.42 -12.33
C ASP A 43 -6.28 13.58 -13.34
N ASP A 44 -7.32 14.42 -13.27
CA ASP A 44 -7.41 15.64 -14.09
C ASP A 44 -6.20 16.55 -13.82
N HIS A 45 -5.88 16.81 -12.55
CA HIS A 45 -4.70 17.61 -12.18
C HIS A 45 -3.39 16.97 -12.68
N LEU A 46 -3.25 15.66 -12.51
CA LEU A 46 -2.08 14.91 -12.95
C LEU A 46 -1.91 14.93 -14.47
N SER A 47 -2.98 15.01 -15.24
CA SER A 47 -2.90 15.05 -16.71
C SER A 47 -2.20 16.32 -17.23
N GLU A 48 -2.26 17.41 -16.48
CA GLU A 48 -1.71 18.73 -16.86
C GLU A 48 -0.47 19.14 -16.06
N CYS A 49 -0.25 18.58 -14.87
CA CYS A 49 0.79 19.01 -13.94
C CYS A 49 2.05 18.12 -13.96
N ILE A 50 3.09 18.56 -14.68
CA ILE A 50 4.39 17.87 -14.76
C ILE A 50 5.05 17.69 -13.36
N VAL A 51 4.84 18.65 -12.45
CA VAL A 51 5.42 18.57 -11.09
C VAL A 51 4.84 17.39 -10.33
N CYS A 52 3.51 17.24 -10.35
CA CYS A 52 2.82 16.14 -9.68
C CYS A 52 3.07 14.78 -10.37
N GLN A 53 3.21 14.77 -11.70
CA GLN A 53 3.63 13.56 -12.43
C GLN A 53 5.01 13.07 -11.96
N ASN A 54 5.99 13.97 -11.84
CA ASN A 54 7.33 13.63 -11.36
C ASN A 54 7.31 13.20 -9.88
N GLY A 55 6.52 13.88 -9.05
CA GLY A 55 6.32 13.52 -7.65
C GLY A 55 5.76 12.11 -7.48
N LEU A 56 4.72 11.77 -8.25
CA LEU A 56 4.12 10.44 -8.28
C LEU A 56 5.13 9.37 -8.72
N ALA A 57 5.89 9.64 -9.79
CA ALA A 57 6.91 8.71 -10.28
C ALA A 57 8.01 8.46 -9.24
N LEU A 58 8.46 9.50 -8.54
CA LEU A 58 9.43 9.38 -7.45
C LEU A 58 8.86 8.57 -6.29
N TYR A 59 7.63 8.85 -5.88
CA TYR A 59 6.98 8.16 -4.77
C TYR A 59 6.77 6.66 -5.07
N SER A 60 6.36 6.32 -6.29
CA SER A 60 6.27 4.92 -6.75
C SER A 60 7.62 4.21 -6.65
N GLN A 61 8.72 4.86 -7.09
CA GLN A 61 10.06 4.27 -6.99
C GLN A 61 10.48 4.01 -5.53
N VAL A 62 10.11 4.90 -4.61
CA VAL A 62 10.39 4.72 -3.18
C VAL A 62 9.62 3.53 -2.62
N ILE A 63 8.35 3.36 -2.98
CA ILE A 63 7.54 2.22 -2.57
C ILE A 63 8.11 0.91 -3.12
N ASP A 64 8.48 0.88 -4.40
CA ASP A 64 9.06 -0.30 -5.03
C ASP A 64 10.36 -0.69 -4.32
N LEU A 65 11.25 0.28 -4.07
CA LEU A 65 12.50 0.06 -3.35
C LEU A 65 12.26 -0.45 -1.92
N ALA A 66 11.30 0.12 -1.20
CA ALA A 66 10.94 -0.33 0.15
C ALA A 66 10.37 -1.76 0.13
N GLY A 67 9.57 -2.09 -0.89
CA GLY A 67 9.03 -3.43 -1.10
C GLY A 67 10.12 -4.47 -1.39
N ASP A 68 11.13 -4.10 -2.18
CA ASP A 68 12.27 -4.96 -2.50
C ASP A 68 13.17 -5.21 -1.28
N LEU A 69 13.49 -4.16 -0.51
CA LEU A 69 14.21 -4.31 0.76
C LEU A 69 13.43 -5.15 1.78
N GLY A 70 12.10 -5.01 1.81
CA GLY A 70 11.22 -5.83 2.64
C GLY A 70 11.19 -7.29 2.19
N ARG A 71 11.30 -7.57 0.89
CA ARG A 71 11.41 -8.93 0.35
C ARG A 71 12.74 -9.58 0.73
N GLU A 72 13.85 -8.87 0.58
CA GLU A 72 15.18 -9.35 1.01
C GLU A 72 15.21 -9.71 2.51
N GLN A 73 14.54 -8.92 3.36
CA GLN A 73 14.40 -9.25 4.79
C GLN A 73 13.45 -10.42 5.08
N ARG A 74 12.39 -10.61 4.26
CA ARG A 74 11.47 -11.76 4.39
C ARG A 74 12.05 -13.07 3.89
N GLU A 75 13.06 -13.02 3.03
CA GLU A 75 13.82 -14.19 2.59
C GLU A 75 14.80 -14.70 3.66
N ALA A 76 14.90 -14.02 4.82
CA ALA A 76 15.55 -14.60 5.98
C ALA A 76 14.88 -15.96 6.31
N PRO A 77 15.61 -17.09 6.25
CA PRO A 77 15.03 -18.39 6.46
C PRO A 77 14.39 -18.43 7.85
N MET A 78 13.09 -18.73 7.90
CA MET A 78 12.37 -18.85 9.16
C MET A 78 13.15 -19.79 10.11
N PRO A 79 13.46 -19.36 11.35
CA PRO A 79 14.22 -20.19 12.27
C PRO A 79 13.57 -21.57 12.43
N SER A 80 14.39 -22.62 12.35
CA SER A 80 13.93 -24.02 12.32
C SER A 80 13.02 -24.37 13.50
N ASP A 81 13.27 -23.80 14.68
CA ASP A 81 12.41 -23.96 15.86
C ASP A 81 11.01 -23.38 15.69
N VAL A 82 10.87 -22.23 15.03
CA VAL A 82 9.56 -21.61 14.75
C VAL A 82 8.80 -22.48 13.76
N LYS A 83 9.49 -22.98 12.73
CA LYS A 83 8.92 -23.91 11.74
C LYS A 83 8.40 -25.19 12.38
N ARG A 84 9.20 -25.79 13.26
CA ARG A 84 8.85 -27.02 13.99
C ARG A 84 7.62 -26.82 14.86
N ARG A 85 7.57 -25.75 15.69
CA ARG A 85 6.40 -25.46 16.53
C ARG A 85 5.13 -25.22 15.72
N LEU A 86 5.25 -24.58 14.55
CA LEU A 86 4.12 -24.36 13.66
C LEU A 86 3.60 -25.68 13.08
N HIS A 87 4.49 -26.57 12.61
CA HIS A 87 4.12 -27.89 12.12
C HIS A 87 3.45 -28.74 13.22
N GLU A 88 3.99 -28.72 14.44
CA GLU A 88 3.40 -29.41 15.60
C GLU A 88 1.97 -28.93 15.90
N LYS A 89 1.75 -27.61 15.91
CA LYS A 89 0.41 -27.03 16.14
C LYS A 89 -0.57 -27.34 15.01
N LEU A 90 -0.15 -27.21 13.75
CA LEU A 90 -1.02 -27.50 12.61
C LEU A 90 -1.39 -28.98 12.53
N ASN A 91 -0.44 -29.88 12.79
CA ASN A 91 -0.71 -31.32 12.85
C ASN A 91 -1.70 -31.65 13.98
N ALA A 92 -1.57 -31.02 15.15
CA ALA A 92 -2.49 -31.22 16.26
C ALA A 92 -3.91 -30.67 15.99
N SER A 93 -4.02 -29.51 15.34
CA SER A 93 -5.31 -28.87 15.09
C SER A 93 -6.07 -29.41 13.87
N LEU A 94 -5.34 -29.90 12.85
CA LEU A 94 -5.94 -30.31 11.58
C LEU A 94 -5.79 -31.82 11.29
N GLY A 95 -5.15 -32.58 12.18
CA GLY A 95 -4.90 -34.01 11.98
C GLY A 95 -3.95 -34.34 10.81
N LEU A 96 -3.19 -33.34 10.35
CA LEU A 96 -2.24 -33.48 9.25
C LEU A 96 -0.94 -34.15 9.74
N LYS A 97 -0.19 -34.76 8.81
CA LYS A 97 1.16 -35.31 9.06
C LYS A 97 2.18 -34.57 8.22
N LEU A 98 2.41 -33.31 8.53
CA LEU A 98 3.55 -32.57 7.99
C LEU A 98 4.83 -33.10 8.64
N SER A 99 5.83 -33.47 7.82
CA SER A 99 7.13 -33.96 8.32
C SER A 99 7.80 -32.89 9.18
N THR A 100 8.24 -33.28 10.38
CA THR A 100 8.92 -32.43 11.37
C THR A 100 10.44 -32.62 11.38
N SER A 101 10.98 -33.43 10.46
CA SER A 101 12.41 -33.70 10.35
C SER A 101 13.13 -32.51 9.71
N PHE A 102 13.86 -31.75 10.53
CA PHE A 102 14.89 -30.80 10.13
C PHE A 102 16.18 -31.16 10.86
#